data_AF-A0A1H0EAP6-F1
#
_entry.id   AF-A0A1H0EAP6-F1
#
_cell.length_a   1.000
_cell.length_b   1.000
_cell.length_c   1.000
_cell.angle_alpha   90.00
_cell.angle_beta   90.00
_cell.angle_gamma   90.00
#
_symmetry.space_group_name_H-M   'P 1'
#
loop_
_entity.id
_entity.type
_entity.pdbx_description
1 polymer ?
#
loop_
_entity_poly.entity_id
_entity_poly.type
_entity_poly.pdbx_seq_one_letter_code
_entity_poly.pdbx_strand_id
1 'polypeptide(L)'
;MPELPEVETVRRGLAPVMEGQVIARAQVNRPDLRWPFPPGMAGRLTGRRVQALRRRSKYILADLDSGETLLVHLGMSGRMLVSGDPLGVFVHDHPAPEKHDHVVLDMENGARITFNDPRRFGAMDLMETATADSHKLLAALGPEPLGNDFSEPHLVAAFRGRNTPVKAALLDQHIVAGLGNIYVCEALYRARIYPQRKAGRISARRVAALVPVIRQVLTDAIAAGGSSLRDFRQADGELGYFQHSFDVYGREGQPCRTPGCEAKIARIVQSGRSSFYCPICQR
;
A
#
# COMPACT_ATOMS: atom_id res chain seq x y z
N MET A 1 -3.16 -2.32 7.85
CA MET A 1 -3.16 -2.71 6.42
C MET A 1 -2.34 -1.66 5.71
N PRO A 2 -1.20 -2.03 5.10
CA PRO A 2 -0.44 -1.11 4.26
C PRO A 2 -1.35 -0.51 3.19
N GLU A 3 -1.28 0.80 3.02
CA GLU A 3 -1.98 1.53 1.98
C GLU A 3 -0.98 1.87 0.86
N LEU A 4 -1.38 2.68 -0.11
CA LEU A 4 -0.52 3.00 -1.25
C LEU A 4 0.87 3.54 -0.84
N PRO A 5 1.00 4.51 0.09
CA PRO A 5 2.30 5.02 0.48
C PRO A 5 3.25 3.97 1.04
N GLU A 6 2.77 3.08 1.93
CA GLU A 6 3.61 2.03 2.50
C GLU A 6 4.04 1.01 1.44
N VAL A 7 3.14 0.64 0.52
CA VAL A 7 3.47 -0.29 -0.57
C VAL A 7 4.49 0.33 -1.53
N GLU A 8 4.40 1.63 -1.81
CA GLU A 8 5.40 2.34 -2.62
C GLU A 8 6.77 2.36 -1.92
N THR A 9 6.80 2.56 -0.61
CA THR A 9 8.05 2.51 0.17
C THR A 9 8.69 1.14 0.12
N VAL A 10 7.91 0.06 0.31
CA VAL A 10 8.42 -1.31 0.19
C VAL A 10 8.96 -1.56 -1.22
N ARG A 11 8.23 -1.17 -2.27
CA ARG A 11 8.70 -1.29 -3.66
C ARG A 11 10.04 -0.57 -3.87
N ARG A 12 10.18 0.67 -3.36
CA ARG A 12 11.44 1.44 -3.43
C ARG A 12 12.58 0.80 -2.65
N GLY A 13 12.29 0.17 -1.51
CA GLY A 13 13.28 -0.56 -0.72
C GLY A 13 13.75 -1.87 -1.37
N LEU A 14 12.87 -2.52 -2.13
CA LEU A 14 13.18 -3.75 -2.88
C LEU A 14 13.94 -3.47 -4.18
N ALA A 15 13.67 -2.34 -4.85
CA ALA A 15 14.24 -2.02 -6.16
C ALA A 15 15.78 -2.18 -6.25
N PRO A 16 16.59 -1.65 -5.32
CA PRO A 16 18.05 -1.75 -5.39
C PRO A 16 18.61 -3.17 -5.33
N VAL A 17 17.87 -4.12 -4.73
CA VAL A 17 18.32 -5.51 -4.54
C VAL A 17 17.64 -6.49 -5.49
N MET A 18 16.53 -6.11 -6.11
CA MET A 18 15.76 -6.97 -7.02
C MET A 18 15.86 -6.55 -8.48
N GLU A 19 15.73 -5.27 -8.82
CA GLU A 19 15.68 -4.86 -10.23
C GLU A 19 17.00 -5.15 -10.94
N GLY A 20 16.89 -5.77 -12.11
CA GLY A 20 18.03 -6.23 -12.90
C GLY A 20 18.71 -7.48 -12.36
N GLN A 21 18.29 -8.05 -11.22
CA GLN A 21 18.92 -9.21 -10.59
C GLN A 21 18.16 -10.51 -10.89
N VAL A 22 18.88 -11.63 -10.96
CA VAL A 22 18.30 -12.98 -11.03
C VAL A 22 17.89 -13.46 -9.63
N ILE A 23 16.68 -14.04 -9.53
CA ILE A 23 16.26 -14.84 -8.39
C ILE A 23 17.00 -16.18 -8.47
N ALA A 24 18.18 -16.27 -7.86
CA ALA A 24 19.00 -17.48 -7.87
C ALA A 24 18.27 -18.70 -7.31
N ARG A 25 17.44 -18.51 -6.27
CA ARG A 25 16.58 -19.55 -5.71
C ARG A 25 15.33 -18.94 -5.09
N ALA A 26 14.17 -19.49 -5.43
CA ALA A 26 12.92 -19.20 -4.74
C ALA A 26 12.49 -20.39 -3.88
N GLN A 27 12.00 -20.11 -2.67
CA GLN A 27 11.52 -21.10 -1.72
C GLN A 27 10.11 -20.68 -1.27
N VAL A 28 9.20 -21.65 -1.25
CA VAL A 28 7.80 -21.47 -0.85
C VAL A 28 7.52 -22.47 0.25
N ASN A 29 7.47 -21.98 1.49
CA ASN A 29 7.51 -22.82 2.70
C ASN A 29 6.11 -23.32 3.12
N ARG A 30 5.07 -23.00 2.34
CA ARG A 30 3.69 -23.44 2.55
C ARG A 30 2.87 -23.32 1.25
N PRO A 31 1.72 -23.99 1.12
CA PRO A 31 0.96 -23.98 -0.14
C PRO A 31 0.08 -22.75 -0.39
N ASP A 32 -0.18 -21.91 0.62
CA ASP A 32 -1.19 -20.82 0.54
C ASP A 32 -0.87 -19.62 1.44
N LEU A 33 -1.55 -18.49 1.23
CA LEU A 33 -1.73 -17.41 2.21
C LEU A 33 -3.23 -17.14 2.37
N ARG A 34 -3.71 -15.97 1.94
CA ARG A 34 -5.14 -15.72 1.77
C ARG A 34 -5.76 -16.61 0.69
N TRP A 35 -4.97 -16.92 -0.33
CA TRP A 35 -5.31 -17.82 -1.43
C TRP A 35 -4.14 -18.78 -1.69
N PRO A 36 -4.38 -19.93 -2.34
CA PRO A 36 -3.31 -20.83 -2.78
C PRO A 36 -2.29 -20.12 -3.66
N PHE A 37 -1.01 -20.48 -3.51
CA PHE A 37 0.02 -20.01 -4.45
C PHE A 37 -0.16 -20.68 -5.82
N PRO A 38 0.31 -20.04 -6.90
CA PRO A 38 0.35 -20.64 -8.23
C PRO A 38 1.06 -21.99 -8.26
N PRO A 39 0.61 -22.95 -9.07
CA PRO A 39 1.32 -24.21 -9.28
C PRO A 39 2.77 -23.96 -9.70
N GLY A 40 3.70 -24.64 -9.02
CA GLY A 40 5.12 -24.56 -9.31
C GLY A 40 5.76 -23.17 -9.14
N MET A 41 5.15 -22.26 -8.36
CA MET A 41 5.61 -20.87 -8.22
C MET A 41 7.12 -20.77 -7.93
N ALA A 42 7.65 -21.56 -6.98
CA ALA A 42 9.08 -21.57 -6.67
C ALA A 42 9.97 -21.92 -7.89
N GLY A 43 9.59 -22.94 -8.67
CA GLY A 43 10.32 -23.34 -9.86
C GLY A 43 10.22 -22.31 -10.99
N ARG A 44 9.06 -21.66 -11.13
CA ARG A 44 8.83 -20.59 -12.13
C ARG A 44 9.60 -19.32 -11.81
N LEU A 45 9.81 -19.01 -10.54
CA LEU A 45 10.59 -17.85 -10.09
C LEU A 45 12.11 -18.11 -10.13
N THR A 46 12.54 -19.33 -9.83
CA THR A 46 13.97 -19.67 -9.76
C THR A 46 14.64 -19.52 -11.13
N GLY A 47 15.78 -18.83 -11.14
CA GLY A 47 16.56 -18.53 -12.33
C GLY A 47 16.03 -17.37 -13.18
N ARG A 48 14.99 -16.65 -12.74
CA ARG A 48 14.41 -15.52 -13.49
C ARG A 48 15.02 -14.19 -13.11
N ARG A 49 15.32 -13.35 -14.10
CA ARG A 49 15.70 -11.96 -13.89
C ARG A 49 14.47 -11.10 -13.65
N VAL A 50 14.49 -10.30 -12.59
CA VAL A 50 13.49 -9.25 -12.35
C VAL A 50 13.84 -8.06 -13.24
N GLN A 51 13.04 -7.78 -14.26
CA GLN A 51 13.25 -6.68 -15.20
C GLN A 51 12.84 -5.34 -14.60
N ALA A 52 11.72 -5.30 -13.87
CA ALA A 52 11.18 -4.08 -13.28
C ALA A 52 10.33 -4.39 -12.03
N LEU A 53 10.33 -3.47 -11.07
CA LEU A 53 9.40 -3.46 -9.95
C LEU A 53 8.43 -2.30 -10.06
N ARG A 54 7.15 -2.62 -10.29
CA ARG A 54 6.04 -1.67 -10.41
C ARG A 54 5.13 -1.74 -9.20
N ARG A 55 4.22 -0.77 -9.07
CA ARG A 55 3.13 -0.80 -8.10
C ARG A 55 1.81 -0.49 -8.78
N ARG A 56 0.78 -1.26 -8.45
CA ARG A 56 -0.62 -0.96 -8.80
C ARG A 56 -1.47 -1.05 -7.55
N SER A 57 -2.17 0.03 -7.18
CA SER A 57 -2.92 0.13 -5.93
C SER A 57 -2.04 -0.25 -4.73
N LYS A 58 -2.40 -1.32 -4.01
CA LYS A 58 -1.68 -1.88 -2.86
C LYS A 58 -0.94 -3.17 -3.21
N TYR A 59 -0.63 -3.37 -4.49
CA TYR A 59 0.12 -4.50 -5.01
C TYR A 59 1.50 -4.07 -5.50
N ILE A 60 2.51 -4.88 -5.17
CA ILE A 60 3.86 -4.83 -5.76
C ILE A 60 3.87 -5.82 -6.92
N LEU A 61 4.42 -5.42 -8.05
CA LEU A 61 4.50 -6.22 -9.27
C LEU A 61 5.97 -6.34 -9.68
N ALA A 62 6.49 -7.55 -9.80
CA ALA A 62 7.84 -7.81 -10.30
C ALA A 62 7.76 -8.47 -11.68
N ASP A 63 8.11 -7.74 -12.72
CA ASP A 63 8.13 -8.26 -14.08
C ASP A 63 9.39 -9.11 -14.29
N LEU A 64 9.21 -10.30 -14.86
CA LEU A 64 10.26 -11.30 -15.05
C LEU A 64 10.61 -11.47 -16.52
N ASP A 65 11.84 -11.87 -16.79
CA ASP A 65 12.32 -12.17 -18.14
C ASP A 65 11.61 -13.36 -18.83
N SER A 66 10.86 -14.18 -18.09
CA SER A 66 9.97 -15.20 -18.66
C SER A 66 8.72 -14.63 -19.34
N GLY A 67 8.46 -13.34 -19.20
CA GLY A 67 7.19 -12.72 -19.61
C GLY A 67 6.09 -12.83 -18.54
N GLU A 68 6.41 -13.32 -17.34
CA GLU A 68 5.47 -13.36 -16.21
C GLU A 68 5.71 -12.19 -15.23
N THR A 69 4.67 -11.78 -14.51
CA THR A 69 4.75 -10.82 -13.41
C THR A 69 4.40 -11.52 -12.11
N LEU A 70 5.28 -11.46 -11.11
CA LEU A 70 4.97 -11.79 -9.72
C LEU A 70 4.15 -10.66 -9.11
N LEU A 71 2.91 -10.94 -8.75
CA LEU A 71 2.03 -10.04 -8.00
C LEU A 71 2.15 -10.34 -6.51
N VAL A 72 2.31 -9.31 -5.69
CA VAL A 72 2.39 -9.42 -4.24
C VAL A 72 1.44 -8.43 -3.57
N HIS A 73 0.66 -8.90 -2.62
CA HIS A 73 -0.16 -8.09 -1.72
C HIS A 73 0.25 -8.36 -0.28
N LEU A 74 0.60 -7.31 0.47
CA LEU A 74 1.10 -7.44 1.86
C LEU A 74 0.01 -7.82 2.87
N GLY A 75 -1.27 -7.65 2.53
CA GLY A 75 -2.35 -7.97 3.46
C GLY A 75 -2.40 -6.98 4.62
N MET A 76 -2.51 -7.47 5.87
CA MET A 76 -2.52 -6.59 7.04
C MET A 76 -1.22 -6.59 7.84
N SER A 77 -0.48 -7.69 7.83
CA SER A 77 0.73 -7.94 8.61
C SER A 77 1.89 -8.46 7.78
N GLY A 78 1.72 -8.58 6.46
CA GLY A 78 2.81 -8.96 5.58
C GLY A 78 3.89 -7.87 5.57
N ARG A 79 5.13 -8.31 5.66
CA ARG A 79 6.34 -7.49 5.59
C ARG A 79 7.33 -8.15 4.65
N MET A 80 8.13 -7.31 4.00
CA MET A 80 9.26 -7.73 3.18
C MET A 80 10.53 -7.43 3.97
N LEU A 81 11.33 -8.45 4.22
CA LEU A 81 12.60 -8.33 4.92
C LEU A 81 13.71 -8.47 3.89
N VAL A 82 14.74 -7.64 3.98
CA VAL A 82 15.92 -7.72 3.11
C VAL A 82 17.13 -7.97 4.00
N SER A 83 17.85 -9.07 3.72
CA SER A 83 19.09 -9.42 4.41
C SER A 83 20.18 -9.79 3.41
N GLY A 84 21.44 -9.83 3.84
CA GLY A 84 22.60 -9.98 2.96
C GLY A 84 23.00 -8.66 2.30
N ASP A 85 24.30 -8.38 2.23
CA ASP A 85 24.84 -7.15 1.67
C ASP A 85 25.33 -7.38 0.23
N PRO A 86 24.75 -6.70 -0.78
CA PRO A 86 25.25 -6.75 -2.15
C PRO A 86 26.65 -6.13 -2.33
N LEU A 87 27.10 -5.32 -1.37
CA LEU A 87 28.30 -4.48 -1.49
C LEU A 87 29.56 -5.08 -0.84
N GLY A 88 29.50 -6.31 -0.34
CA GLY A 88 30.68 -7.03 0.14
C GLY A 88 31.38 -6.40 1.35
N VAL A 89 30.70 -5.53 2.12
CA VAL A 89 31.35 -4.81 3.22
C VAL A 89 31.35 -5.64 4.51
N PHE A 90 30.35 -6.51 4.71
CA PHE A 90 30.35 -7.51 5.79
C PHE A 90 29.54 -8.75 5.36
N VAL A 91 30.13 -9.94 5.44
CA VAL A 91 29.40 -11.21 5.30
C VAL A 91 28.62 -11.41 6.60
N HIS A 92 27.41 -10.87 6.68
CA HIS A 92 26.44 -11.30 7.67
C HIS A 92 25.71 -12.51 7.11
N ASP A 93 25.80 -13.65 7.80
CA ASP A 93 24.97 -14.80 7.49
C ASP A 93 23.50 -14.39 7.51
N HIS A 94 22.72 -14.91 6.57
CA HIS A 94 21.29 -14.69 6.59
C HIS A 94 20.71 -15.22 7.92
N PRO A 95 19.81 -14.46 8.57
CA PRO A 95 19.15 -14.95 9.77
C PRO A 95 18.44 -16.28 9.49
N ALA A 96 18.37 -17.12 10.53
CA ALA A 96 17.66 -18.39 10.44
C ALA A 96 16.18 -18.15 10.07
N PRO A 97 15.56 -19.02 9.25
CA PRO A 97 14.16 -18.86 8.86
C PRO A 97 13.23 -18.74 10.07
N GLU A 98 12.35 -17.74 10.07
CA GLU A 98 11.34 -17.55 11.10
C GLU A 98 10.05 -18.34 10.80
N LYS A 99 9.24 -18.60 11.84
CA LYS A 99 7.96 -19.34 11.78
C LYS A 99 6.97 -18.80 10.73
N HIS A 100 7.13 -17.56 10.30
CA HIS A 100 6.20 -16.87 9.41
C HIS A 100 6.83 -16.47 8.07
N ASP A 101 8.02 -16.97 7.77
CA ASP A 101 8.71 -16.78 6.49
C ASP A 101 8.12 -17.73 5.45
N HIS A 102 7.17 -17.22 4.67
CA HIS A 102 6.37 -18.05 3.78
C HIS A 102 6.96 -18.15 2.38
N VAL A 103 7.61 -17.09 1.90
CA VAL A 103 8.31 -17.05 0.61
C VAL A 103 9.67 -16.40 0.81
N VAL A 104 10.73 -17.04 0.32
CA VAL A 104 12.11 -16.57 0.40
C VAL A 104 12.71 -16.55 -1.00
N LEU A 105 13.27 -15.42 -1.40
CA LEU A 105 13.94 -15.20 -2.68
C LEU A 105 15.41 -14.89 -2.42
N ASP A 106 16.28 -15.84 -2.73
CA ASP A 106 17.72 -15.65 -2.76
C ASP A 106 18.09 -15.06 -4.13
N MET A 107 18.74 -13.91 -4.12
CA MET A 107 19.13 -13.17 -5.33
C MET A 107 20.59 -13.45 -5.70
N GLU A 108 20.93 -13.30 -6.98
CA GLU A 108 22.29 -13.55 -7.49
C GLU A 108 23.36 -12.62 -6.90
N ASN A 109 22.97 -11.42 -6.45
CA ASN A 109 23.84 -10.46 -5.77
C ASN A 109 24.04 -10.75 -4.27
N GLY A 110 23.56 -11.90 -3.76
CA GLY A 110 23.68 -12.28 -2.35
C GLY A 110 22.64 -11.67 -1.42
N ALA A 111 21.71 -10.85 -1.93
CA ALA A 111 20.56 -10.41 -1.14
C ALA A 111 19.54 -11.55 -0.97
N ARG A 112 18.87 -11.58 0.17
CA ARG A 112 17.71 -12.45 0.44
C ARG A 112 16.51 -11.57 0.78
N ILE A 113 15.43 -11.76 0.02
CA ILE A 113 14.12 -11.14 0.28
C ILE A 113 13.20 -12.18 0.89
N THR A 114 12.67 -11.88 2.07
CA THR A 114 11.75 -12.77 2.78
C THR A 114 10.39 -12.10 2.94
N PHE A 115 9.34 -12.76 2.48
CA PHE A 115 7.96 -12.39 2.78
C PHE A 115 7.49 -13.08 4.06
N ASN A 116 7.34 -12.30 5.11
CA ASN A 116 6.88 -12.74 6.42
C ASN A 116 5.45 -12.24 6.66
N ASP A 117 4.50 -13.12 6.97
CA ASP A 117 3.11 -12.69 7.26
C ASP A 117 2.45 -13.55 8.35
N PRO A 118 2.47 -13.10 9.61
CA PRO A 118 1.91 -13.85 10.73
C PRO A 118 0.40 -14.15 10.60
N ARG A 119 -0.38 -13.22 10.02
CA ARG A 119 -1.84 -13.38 9.88
C ARG A 119 -2.26 -14.03 8.56
N ARG A 120 -1.34 -14.20 7.62
CA ARG A 120 -1.55 -14.85 6.30
C ARG A 120 -2.67 -14.20 5.49
N PHE A 121 -2.78 -12.88 5.55
CA PHE A 121 -3.72 -12.09 4.76
C PHE A 121 -3.09 -11.50 3.50
N GLY A 122 -1.78 -11.65 3.35
CA GLY A 122 -1.10 -11.42 2.09
C GLY A 122 -1.56 -12.39 1.02
N ALA A 123 -1.16 -12.08 -0.21
CA ALA A 123 -1.40 -12.93 -1.36
C ALA A 123 -0.22 -12.79 -2.33
N MET A 124 0.11 -13.86 -3.03
CA MET A 124 0.97 -13.79 -4.20
C MET A 124 0.33 -14.57 -5.34
N ASP A 125 0.52 -14.07 -6.56
CA ASP A 125 0.05 -14.71 -7.79
C ASP A 125 1.09 -14.51 -8.89
N LEU A 126 1.00 -15.30 -9.97
CA LEU A 126 1.81 -15.15 -11.18
C LEU A 126 0.87 -14.99 -12.37
N MET A 127 1.14 -14.01 -13.22
CA MET A 127 0.33 -13.70 -14.40
C MET A 127 1.21 -13.34 -15.58
N GLU A 128 0.70 -13.47 -16.80
CA GLU A 128 1.41 -12.96 -17.98
C GLU A 128 1.50 -11.43 -17.92
N THR A 129 2.71 -10.90 -18.15
CA THR A 129 3.01 -9.46 -18.08
C THR A 129 2.17 -8.69 -19.10
N ALA A 130 2.03 -9.24 -20.31
CA ALA A 130 1.28 -8.64 -21.41
C ALA A 130 -0.21 -8.43 -21.10
N THR A 131 -0.77 -9.25 -20.20
CA THR A 131 -2.19 -9.19 -19.82
C THR A 131 -2.39 -8.85 -18.35
N ALA A 132 -1.38 -8.31 -17.68
CA ALA A 132 -1.40 -8.05 -16.24
C ALA A 132 -2.62 -7.22 -15.81
N ASP A 133 -3.02 -6.22 -16.61
CA ASP A 133 -4.16 -5.35 -16.29
C ASP A 133 -5.52 -6.07 -16.30
N SER A 134 -5.64 -7.20 -17.02
CA SER A 134 -6.84 -8.05 -17.01
C SER A 134 -6.89 -9.02 -15.83
N HIS A 135 -5.82 -9.11 -15.03
CA HIS A 135 -5.78 -10.01 -13.89
C HIS A 135 -6.92 -9.69 -12.91
N LYS A 136 -7.58 -10.73 -12.38
CA LYS A 136 -8.78 -10.60 -11.52
C LYS A 136 -8.61 -9.64 -10.32
N LEU A 137 -7.39 -9.49 -9.80
CA LEU A 137 -7.07 -8.60 -8.68
C LEU A 137 -6.82 -7.14 -9.10
N LEU A 138 -6.60 -6.89 -10.39
CA LEU A 138 -6.22 -5.59 -10.95
C LEU A 138 -7.31 -5.00 -11.86
N ALA A 139 -8.03 -5.83 -12.61
CA ALA A 139 -8.96 -5.40 -13.66
C ALA A 139 -10.08 -4.46 -13.20
N ALA A 140 -10.53 -4.62 -11.94
CA ALA A 140 -11.61 -3.81 -11.39
C ALA A 140 -11.12 -2.56 -10.63
N LEU A 141 -9.81 -2.32 -10.57
CA LEU A 141 -9.25 -1.19 -9.83
C LEU A 141 -9.48 0.12 -10.61
N GLY A 142 -9.99 1.13 -9.90
CA GLY A 142 -10.07 2.50 -10.37
C GLY A 142 -8.69 3.15 -10.57
N PRO A 143 -8.64 4.41 -11.04
CA PRO A 143 -7.38 5.06 -11.38
C PRO A 143 -6.43 5.20 -10.19
N GLU A 144 -5.13 5.25 -10.50
CA GLU A 144 -4.09 5.60 -9.52
C GLU A 144 -4.29 7.05 -9.04
N PRO A 145 -4.28 7.32 -7.73
CA PRO A 145 -4.60 8.65 -7.19
C PRO A 145 -3.55 9.71 -7.54
N LEU A 146 -2.31 9.30 -7.84
CA LEU A 146 -1.23 10.17 -8.29
C LEU A 146 -1.07 10.16 -9.82
N GLY A 147 -1.86 9.37 -10.54
CA GLY A 147 -1.88 9.33 -12.01
C GLY A 147 -2.82 10.35 -12.62
N ASN A 148 -2.70 10.57 -13.93
CA ASN A 148 -3.49 11.56 -14.66
C ASN A 148 -4.99 11.20 -14.72
N ASP A 149 -5.33 9.92 -14.71
CA ASP A 149 -6.71 9.44 -14.79
C ASP A 149 -7.53 9.78 -13.54
N PHE A 150 -6.88 9.90 -12.37
CA PHE A 150 -7.55 10.39 -11.17
C PHE A 150 -7.62 11.92 -11.18
N SER A 151 -8.70 12.44 -11.76
CA SER A 151 -8.92 13.87 -11.98
C SER A 151 -10.15 14.40 -11.26
N GLU A 152 -10.28 15.73 -11.17
CA GLU A 152 -11.46 16.38 -10.59
C GLU A 152 -12.77 15.99 -11.29
N PRO A 153 -12.85 15.99 -12.64
CA PRO A 153 -14.05 15.54 -13.35
C PRO A 153 -14.39 14.08 -13.05
N HIS A 154 -13.38 13.20 -12.97
CA HIS A 154 -13.56 11.79 -12.62
C HIS A 154 -14.24 11.64 -11.26
N LEU A 155 -13.70 12.28 -10.22
CA LEU A 155 -14.25 12.13 -8.86
C LEU A 155 -15.65 12.75 -8.73
N VAL A 156 -15.89 13.89 -9.38
CA VAL A 156 -17.21 14.52 -9.44
C VAL A 156 -18.24 13.58 -10.11
N ALA A 157 -17.87 12.94 -11.22
CA ALA A 157 -18.72 11.98 -11.90
C ALA A 157 -18.99 10.75 -11.02
N ALA A 158 -17.95 10.18 -10.41
CA ALA A 158 -18.05 8.99 -9.55
C ALA A 158 -18.95 9.20 -8.31
N PHE A 159 -19.06 10.44 -7.82
CA PHE A 159 -19.88 10.79 -6.66
C PHE A 159 -21.32 11.20 -7.02
N ARG A 160 -21.59 11.56 -8.27
CA ARG A 160 -22.92 12.01 -8.71
C ARG A 160 -24.00 10.98 -8.39
N GLY A 161 -25.06 11.41 -7.70
CA GLY A 161 -26.19 10.55 -7.32
C GLY A 161 -25.90 9.49 -6.24
N ARG A 162 -24.66 9.41 -5.74
CA ARG A 162 -24.27 8.36 -4.79
C ARG A 162 -24.81 8.63 -3.39
N ASN A 163 -25.54 7.66 -2.84
CA ASN A 163 -26.11 7.73 -1.49
C ASN A 163 -25.16 7.28 -0.37
N THR A 164 -24.06 6.63 -0.72
CA THR A 164 -23.02 6.16 0.21
C THR A 164 -22.29 7.33 0.88
N PRO A 165 -21.89 7.21 2.16
CA PRO A 165 -20.99 8.15 2.80
C PRO A 165 -19.69 8.37 2.02
N VAL A 166 -19.20 9.60 1.99
CA VAL A 166 -17.98 9.99 1.25
C VAL A 166 -16.76 9.18 1.66
N LYS A 167 -16.62 8.88 2.95
CA LYS A 167 -15.53 8.01 3.44
C LYS A 167 -15.58 6.63 2.79
N ALA A 168 -16.76 6.01 2.76
CA ALA A 168 -16.94 4.69 2.18
C ALA A 168 -16.77 4.71 0.65
N ALA A 169 -17.18 5.79 -0.02
CA ALA A 169 -16.92 5.98 -1.45
C ALA A 169 -15.42 6.10 -1.77
N LEU A 170 -14.64 6.84 -0.96
CA LEU A 170 -13.18 6.96 -1.16
C LEU A 170 -12.42 5.66 -0.81
N LEU A 171 -13.00 4.78 -0.01
CA LEU A 171 -12.44 3.45 0.27
C LEU A 171 -12.73 2.43 -0.83
N ASP A 172 -13.66 2.73 -1.74
CA ASP A 172 -13.99 1.85 -2.85
C ASP A 172 -12.86 1.88 -3.90
N GLN A 173 -12.17 0.75 -4.01
CA GLN A 173 -11.02 0.62 -4.90
C GLN A 173 -11.41 0.70 -6.39
N HIS A 174 -12.69 0.61 -6.75
CA HIS A 174 -13.19 0.86 -8.12
C HIS A 174 -13.28 2.36 -8.44
N ILE A 175 -13.43 3.22 -7.43
CA ILE A 175 -13.51 4.68 -7.61
C ILE A 175 -12.11 5.28 -7.66
N VAL A 176 -11.26 4.87 -6.72
CA VAL A 176 -9.87 5.31 -6.63
C VAL A 176 -9.06 4.22 -5.94
N ALA A 177 -8.00 3.78 -6.61
CA ALA A 177 -7.15 2.72 -6.10
C ALA A 177 -6.24 3.23 -4.97
N GLY A 178 -5.78 2.33 -4.12
CA GLY A 178 -4.68 2.61 -3.19
C GLY A 178 -5.06 3.33 -1.90
N LEU A 179 -6.20 4.04 -1.86
CA LEU A 179 -6.69 4.67 -0.63
C LEU A 179 -7.14 3.63 0.40
N GLY A 180 -6.82 3.85 1.66
CA GLY A 180 -7.34 3.07 2.78
C GLY A 180 -7.83 3.95 3.93
N ASN A 181 -7.92 3.35 5.11
CA ASN A 181 -8.62 3.97 6.23
C ASN A 181 -7.90 5.21 6.76
N ILE A 182 -6.56 5.19 6.75
CA ILE A 182 -5.71 6.27 7.25
C ILE A 182 -5.87 7.48 6.32
N TYR A 183 -5.46 7.33 5.07
CA TYR A 183 -5.34 8.47 4.17
C TYR A 183 -6.69 9.05 3.76
N VAL A 184 -7.78 8.28 3.83
CA VAL A 184 -9.14 8.83 3.68
C VAL A 184 -9.53 9.70 4.88
N CYS A 185 -9.22 9.31 6.13
CA CYS A 185 -9.51 10.17 7.29
C CYS A 185 -8.73 11.48 7.21
N GLU A 186 -7.44 11.40 6.89
CA GLU A 186 -6.55 12.56 6.76
C GLU A 186 -6.99 13.49 5.62
N ALA A 187 -7.31 12.93 4.44
CA ALA A 187 -7.79 13.72 3.30
C ALA A 187 -9.13 14.43 3.61
N LEU A 188 -10.08 13.74 4.26
CA LEU A 188 -11.36 14.34 4.63
C LEU A 188 -11.21 15.42 5.71
N TYR A 189 -10.28 15.24 6.65
CA TYR A 189 -9.96 16.27 7.63
C TYR A 189 -9.36 17.52 6.98
N ARG A 190 -8.35 17.33 6.11
CA ARG A 190 -7.69 18.43 5.39
C ARG A 190 -8.66 19.16 4.44
N ALA A 191 -9.59 18.43 3.83
CA ALA A 191 -10.66 18.99 3.00
C ALA A 191 -11.88 19.51 3.77
N ARG A 192 -11.89 19.41 5.11
CA ARG A 192 -12.99 19.88 5.98
C ARG A 192 -14.35 19.23 5.65
N ILE A 193 -14.36 17.96 5.26
CA ILE A 193 -15.58 17.22 4.90
C ILE A 193 -15.93 16.20 5.98
N TYR A 194 -17.18 16.24 6.45
CA TYR A 194 -17.69 15.27 7.42
C TYR A 194 -17.77 13.86 6.82
N PRO A 195 -17.18 12.82 7.43
CA PRO A 195 -17.04 11.51 6.78
C PRO A 195 -18.35 10.73 6.56
N GLN A 196 -19.45 11.07 7.26
CA GLN A 196 -20.77 10.48 6.98
C GLN A 196 -21.57 11.22 5.91
N ARG A 197 -21.09 12.37 5.41
CA ARG A 197 -21.79 13.12 4.38
C ARG A 197 -21.95 12.25 3.14
N LYS A 198 -23.16 12.16 2.60
CA LYS A 198 -23.42 11.40 1.37
C LYS A 198 -22.60 11.99 0.23
N ALA A 199 -21.87 11.15 -0.49
CA ALA A 199 -20.96 11.57 -1.56
C ALA A 199 -21.67 12.43 -2.62
N GLY A 200 -22.87 12.01 -3.04
CA GLY A 200 -23.69 12.76 -4.01
C GLY A 200 -24.34 14.03 -3.48
N ARG A 201 -24.22 14.35 -2.18
CA ARG A 201 -24.68 15.61 -1.57
C ARG A 201 -23.55 16.61 -1.30
N ILE A 202 -22.33 16.31 -1.78
CA ILE A 202 -21.21 17.24 -1.76
C ILE A 202 -21.24 18.01 -3.09
N SER A 203 -21.13 19.34 -3.04
CA SER A 203 -21.13 20.15 -4.26
C SER A 203 -19.95 19.76 -5.16
N ALA A 204 -20.13 19.80 -6.48
CA ALA A 204 -19.10 19.44 -7.44
C ALA A 204 -17.77 20.18 -7.19
N ARG A 205 -17.82 21.47 -6.83
CA ARG A 205 -16.64 22.26 -6.45
C ARG A 205 -15.90 21.70 -5.23
N ARG A 206 -16.62 21.25 -4.19
CA ARG A 206 -15.99 20.63 -3.00
C ARG A 206 -15.46 19.23 -3.30
N VAL A 207 -16.11 18.47 -4.18
CA VAL A 207 -15.59 17.17 -4.63
C VAL A 207 -14.34 17.34 -5.49
N ALA A 208 -14.33 18.29 -6.42
CA ALA A 208 -13.14 18.62 -7.22
C ALA A 208 -11.94 18.95 -6.32
N ALA A 209 -12.15 19.82 -5.32
CA ALA A 209 -11.11 20.21 -4.36
C ALA A 209 -10.56 19.05 -3.50
N LEU A 210 -11.23 17.88 -3.43
CA LEU A 210 -10.68 16.70 -2.75
C LEU A 210 -9.50 16.10 -3.51
N VAL A 211 -9.47 16.16 -4.84
CA VAL A 211 -8.41 15.52 -5.64
C VAL A 211 -7.02 16.05 -5.32
N PRO A 212 -6.75 17.37 -5.36
CA PRO A 212 -5.44 17.90 -4.98
C PRO A 212 -5.11 17.63 -3.51
N VAL A 213 -6.10 17.62 -2.61
CA VAL A 213 -5.90 17.29 -1.18
C VAL A 213 -5.46 15.83 -1.00
N ILE A 214 -6.13 14.90 -1.68
CA ILE A 214 -5.79 13.47 -1.66
C ILE A 214 -4.37 13.27 -2.20
N ARG A 215 -4.04 13.88 -3.34
CA ARG A 215 -2.70 13.83 -3.93
C ARG A 215 -1.66 14.35 -2.94
N GLN A 216 -1.90 15.51 -2.35
CA GLN A 216 -0.97 16.10 -1.38
C GLN A 216 -0.76 15.19 -0.16
N VAL A 217 -1.83 14.66 0.44
CA VAL A 217 -1.73 13.74 1.58
C VAL A 217 -0.92 12.50 1.24
N LEU A 218 -1.12 11.91 0.06
CA LEU A 218 -0.37 10.73 -0.38
C LEU A 218 1.08 11.06 -0.73
N THR A 219 1.35 12.20 -1.37
CA THR A 219 2.70 12.66 -1.68
C THR A 219 3.48 12.97 -0.41
N ASP A 220 2.87 13.69 0.55
CA ASP A 220 3.45 13.97 1.87
C ASP A 220 3.80 12.65 2.59
N ALA A 221 2.87 11.68 2.53
CA ALA A 221 3.10 10.36 3.08
C ALA A 221 4.28 9.67 2.40
N ILE A 222 4.26 9.49 1.07
CA ILE A 222 5.35 8.84 0.32
C ILE A 222 6.71 9.53 0.56
N ALA A 223 6.74 10.86 0.63
CA ALA A 223 7.95 11.63 0.88
C ALA A 223 8.53 11.40 2.28
N ALA A 224 7.68 11.17 3.28
CA ALA A 224 8.12 10.73 4.59
C ALA A 224 8.62 9.28 4.57
N GLY A 225 8.11 8.46 3.63
CA GLY A 225 8.34 7.01 3.55
C GLY A 225 7.04 6.21 3.69
N GLY A 226 5.89 6.77 3.36
CA GLY A 226 4.61 6.36 3.92
C GLY A 226 4.58 6.73 5.41
N SER A 227 3.81 6.00 6.21
CA SER A 227 4.08 5.96 7.66
C SER A 227 5.38 5.18 7.92
N SER A 228 6.51 5.64 7.37
CA SER A 228 7.87 5.30 7.74
C SER A 228 8.76 6.55 7.71
N LEU A 229 9.95 6.54 8.31
CA LEU A 229 10.86 7.69 8.43
C LEU A 229 12.24 7.32 7.87
N ARG A 230 12.94 8.36 7.38
CA ARG A 230 14.39 8.41 7.11
C ARG A 230 15.19 7.59 8.11
N ASP A 231 15.65 6.41 7.72
CA ASP A 231 17.01 6.15 7.27
C ASP A 231 17.05 4.73 6.70
N PHE A 232 17.79 4.56 5.61
CA PHE A 232 18.08 3.26 5.04
C PHE A 232 18.68 2.34 6.13
N ARG A 233 18.16 1.11 6.22
CA ARG A 233 18.66 0.01 7.06
C ARG A 233 18.54 0.29 8.57
N GLN A 234 17.45 -0.17 9.20
CA GLN A 234 17.58 -0.61 10.59
C GLN A 234 18.59 -1.77 10.65
N ALA A 235 19.33 -1.87 11.76
CA ALA A 235 20.35 -2.89 11.97
C ALA A 235 19.82 -4.35 11.96
N ASP A 236 18.51 -4.54 11.83
CA ASP A 236 17.80 -5.82 11.77
C ASP A 236 17.24 -6.17 10.37
N GLY A 237 17.39 -5.31 9.36
CA GLY A 237 16.92 -5.57 7.99
C GLY A 237 15.40 -5.50 7.80
N GLU A 238 14.65 -4.98 8.77
CA GLU A 238 13.21 -4.80 8.63
C GLU A 238 12.86 -3.56 7.79
N LEU A 239 12.07 -3.74 6.72
CA LEU A 239 11.35 -2.63 6.07
C LEU A 239 10.09 -2.32 6.92
N GLY A 240 10.30 -1.69 8.08
CA GLY A 240 9.29 -1.43 9.12
C GLY A 240 8.62 -0.04 9.07
N TYR A 241 7.50 0.09 9.79
CA TYR A 241 6.59 1.25 9.80
C TYR A 241 6.95 2.24 10.92
N PHE A 242 7.13 3.52 10.61
CA PHE A 242 7.29 4.61 11.59
C PHE A 242 5.99 5.38 11.79
N GLN A 243 5.77 5.88 13.00
CA GLN A 243 4.55 6.59 13.34
C GLN A 243 4.52 7.98 12.67
N HIS A 244 3.81 8.07 11.55
CA HIS A 244 3.35 9.37 11.06
C HIS A 244 2.50 10.04 12.16
N SER A 245 2.82 11.30 12.44
CA SER A 245 2.01 12.13 13.32
C SER A 245 0.74 12.56 12.57
N PHE A 246 -0.25 11.68 12.49
CA PHE A 246 -1.52 11.94 11.81
C PHE A 246 -2.27 13.14 12.42
N ASP A 247 -3.09 13.82 11.63
CA ASP A 247 -3.92 14.89 12.15
C ASP A 247 -5.17 14.38 12.85
N VAL A 248 -5.75 13.27 12.40
CA VAL A 248 -6.95 12.70 13.03
C VAL A 248 -6.85 11.21 13.27
N TYR A 249 -6.19 10.45 12.40
CA TYR A 249 -6.20 9.00 12.48
C TYR A 249 -5.57 8.48 13.78
N GLY A 250 -6.30 7.65 14.54
CA GLY A 250 -5.82 7.10 15.80
C GLY A 250 -5.75 8.11 16.95
N ARG A 251 -6.26 9.34 16.76
CA ARG A 251 -6.17 10.44 17.74
C ARG A 251 -7.46 10.69 18.52
N GLU A 252 -8.35 9.71 18.64
CA GLU A 252 -9.60 9.84 19.42
C GLU A 252 -9.34 10.44 20.80
N GLY A 253 -10.12 11.45 21.18
CA GLY A 253 -10.00 12.16 22.45
C GLY A 253 -8.85 13.19 22.51
N GLN A 254 -7.94 13.22 21.55
CA GLN A 254 -6.88 14.23 21.50
C GLN A 254 -7.37 15.57 20.91
N PRO A 255 -6.72 16.70 21.24
CA PRO A 255 -7.05 18.00 20.64
C PRO A 255 -6.89 18.02 19.12
N CYS A 256 -7.83 18.70 18.45
CA CYS A 256 -7.71 19.03 17.04
C CYS A 256 -6.46 19.89 16.80
N ARG A 257 -5.74 19.63 15.69
CA ARG A 257 -4.53 20.38 15.34
C ARG A 257 -4.80 21.64 14.53
N THR A 258 -6.06 21.90 14.20
CA THR A 258 -6.42 23.13 13.49
C THR A 258 -6.26 24.33 14.43
N PRO A 259 -5.50 25.36 14.05
CA PRO A 259 -5.37 26.57 14.85
C PRO A 259 -6.74 27.16 15.22
N GLY A 260 -6.95 27.45 16.50
CA GLY A 260 -8.21 27.99 17.02
C GLY A 260 -9.35 26.96 17.19
N CYS A 261 -9.12 25.67 16.95
CA CYS A 261 -10.13 24.64 17.18
C CYS A 261 -9.89 23.93 18.53
N GLU A 262 -10.83 24.08 19.45
CA GLU A 262 -10.77 23.45 20.79
C GLU A 262 -11.42 22.06 20.86
N ALA A 263 -11.94 21.56 19.73
CA ALA A 263 -12.59 20.25 19.69
C ALA A 263 -11.59 19.12 19.93
N LYS A 264 -12.08 18.03 20.52
CA LYS A 264 -11.38 16.75 20.52
C LYS A 264 -11.74 15.95 19.26
N ILE A 265 -10.80 15.15 18.77
CA ILE A 265 -11.06 14.23 17.66
C ILE A 265 -12.06 13.16 18.11
N ALA A 266 -13.12 13.01 17.34
CA ALA A 266 -14.16 12.01 17.55
C ALA A 266 -13.87 10.76 16.71
N ARG A 267 -14.37 9.61 17.17
CA ARG A 267 -14.37 8.36 16.42
C ARG A 267 -15.79 7.87 16.20
N ILE A 268 -16.06 7.40 15.00
CA ILE A 268 -17.29 6.67 14.65
C ILE A 268 -16.94 5.40 13.88
N VAL A 269 -17.84 4.42 13.92
CA VAL A 269 -17.72 3.21 13.09
C VAL A 269 -18.50 3.43 11.79
N GLN A 270 -17.85 3.22 10.65
CA GLN A 270 -18.49 3.26 9.32
C GLN A 270 -18.08 2.01 8.55
N SER A 271 -19.05 1.19 8.15
CA SER A 271 -18.82 -0.04 7.36
C SER A 271 -17.77 -0.96 8.00
N GLY A 272 -17.85 -1.17 9.32
CA GLY A 272 -16.92 -2.00 10.08
C GLY A 272 -15.52 -1.41 10.30
N ARG A 273 -15.30 -0.13 9.97
CA ARG A 273 -13.99 0.55 10.12
C ARG A 273 -14.10 1.79 11.02
N SER A 274 -13.10 1.98 11.87
CA SER A 274 -12.97 3.22 12.65
C SER A 274 -12.72 4.42 11.73
N SER A 275 -13.41 5.52 12.00
CA SER A 275 -13.30 6.79 11.28
C SER A 275 -13.02 7.88 12.28
N PHE A 276 -11.95 8.63 12.06
CA PHE A 276 -11.54 9.71 12.94
C PHE A 276 -11.76 11.05 12.26
N TYR A 277 -12.31 12.02 12.98
CA TYR A 277 -12.63 13.33 12.43
C TYR A 277 -12.74 14.39 13.54
N CYS A 278 -12.61 15.65 13.18
CA CYS A 278 -12.90 16.77 14.07
C CYS A 278 -14.37 17.21 13.88
N PRO A 279 -15.21 17.21 14.94
CA PRO A 279 -16.63 17.55 14.82
C PRO A 279 -16.91 19.03 14.52
N ILE A 280 -15.93 19.92 14.74
CA ILE A 280 -16.06 21.35 14.45
C ILE A 280 -15.52 21.70 13.06
N CYS A 281 -14.36 21.16 12.70
CA CYS A 281 -13.70 21.50 11.45
C CYS A 281 -14.35 20.84 10.22
N GLN A 282 -15.01 19.70 10.37
CA GLN A 282 -15.55 18.93 9.25
C GLN A 282 -17.07 19.02 9.16
N ARG A 283 -17.61 19.47 8.01
CA ARG A 283 -19.05 19.71 7.75
C ARG A 283 -19.52 19.14 6.41
#